data_AF-A0A1G2LFK5-F1
#
_entry.id   AF-A0A1G2LFK5-F1
#
_cell.length_a   1.000
_cell.length_b   1.000
_cell.length_c   1.000
_cell.angle_alpha   90.00
_cell.angle_beta   90.00
_cell.angle_gamma   90.00
#
_symmetry.space_group_name_H-M   'P 1'
#
loop_
_entity.id
_entity.type
_entity.pdbx_description
1 polymer ?
#
loop_
_entity_poly.entity_id
_entity_poly.type
_entity_poly.pdbx_seq_one_letter_code
_entity_poly.pdbx_strand_id
1 'polypeptide(L)'
;MQKRGSNQEAAKILQNTLVPSEVHAEYIGFHDHVVQNKYSREQVIEKSKELLRKRTPLEEKKEILFCLAHTPVLRAHYAIQKYLKNPDRELVTWAVVAWHESHTGVLNEGMRTLFGGNTAEEVVVMGGLGGDGKRLRYCFVVSSLKGHPFSIDQEETIRAALKEDSDHVKTEKIEFGENYAVVTPLVLIEGAVGEFIESLINYCNKPVPFLRFHYFVVNTHLLSKEEINEYLQKFEARGF
;
A
#
# COMPACT_ATOMS: atom_id res chain seq x y z
N MET A 1 17.40 -6.16 -22.85
CA MET A 1 17.56 -4.80 -22.28
C MET A 1 16.35 -3.85 -22.47
N GLN A 2 15.17 -4.31 -22.92
CA GLN A 2 14.03 -3.42 -23.27
C GLN A 2 12.96 -3.21 -22.17
N LYS A 3 13.03 -3.90 -21.01
CA LYS A 3 11.95 -3.91 -20.01
C LYS A 3 11.99 -2.77 -18.96
N ARG A 4 13.13 -2.07 -18.78
CA ARG A 4 13.26 -1.03 -17.74
C ARG A 4 12.58 0.31 -18.12
N GLY A 5 12.58 0.69 -19.40
CA GLY A 5 11.93 1.95 -19.84
C GLY A 5 10.40 1.91 -19.79
N SER A 6 9.81 0.73 -20.05
CA SER A 6 8.36 0.58 -20.20
C SER A 6 7.54 0.68 -18.88
N ASN A 7 8.13 0.39 -17.72
CA ASN A 7 7.41 0.56 -16.43
C ASN A 7 7.51 2.00 -15.91
N GLN A 8 8.53 2.75 -16.33
CA GLN A 8 8.69 4.16 -15.97
C GLN A 8 7.61 5.04 -16.62
N GLU A 9 7.14 4.69 -17.81
CA GLU A 9 6.09 5.41 -18.54
C GLU A 9 4.75 5.38 -17.81
N ALA A 10 4.29 4.19 -17.40
CA ALA A 10 3.05 4.07 -16.63
C ALA A 10 3.13 4.79 -15.28
N ALA A 11 4.27 4.68 -14.58
CA ALA A 11 4.49 5.39 -13.31
C ALA A 11 4.48 6.92 -13.51
N LYS A 12 5.07 7.42 -14.59
CA LYS A 12 5.05 8.84 -14.94
C LYS A 12 3.64 9.34 -15.26
N ILE A 13 2.82 8.54 -15.96
CA ILE A 13 1.42 8.88 -16.23
C ILE A 13 0.63 8.95 -14.93
N LEU A 14 0.76 7.95 -14.05
CA LEU A 14 0.07 7.94 -12.75
C LEU A 14 0.43 9.15 -11.87
N GLN A 15 1.71 9.56 -11.84
CA GLN A 15 2.16 10.68 -11.01
C GLN A 15 1.78 12.06 -11.55
N ASN A 16 1.67 12.22 -12.88
CA ASN A 16 1.49 13.54 -13.51
C ASN A 16 0.07 13.78 -14.05
N THR A 17 -0.82 12.77 -14.01
CA THR A 17 -2.19 12.94 -14.49
C THR A 17 -3.07 13.45 -13.37
N LEU A 18 -3.55 14.68 -13.51
CA LEU A 18 -4.65 15.21 -12.70
C LEU A 18 -5.97 14.70 -13.28
N VAL A 19 -6.79 14.06 -12.44
CA VAL A 19 -8.12 13.58 -12.84
C VAL A 19 -9.16 14.66 -12.51
N PRO A 20 -9.87 15.21 -13.52
CA PRO A 20 -10.94 16.18 -13.28
C PRO A 20 -12.15 15.55 -12.55
N SER A 21 -12.91 16.38 -11.83
CA SER A 21 -14.12 15.96 -11.12
C SER A 21 -15.18 15.31 -12.02
N GLU A 22 -15.25 15.74 -13.28
CA GLU A 22 -16.23 15.26 -14.26
C GLU A 22 -15.95 13.80 -14.62
N VAL A 23 -14.67 13.43 -14.71
CA VAL A 23 -14.23 12.06 -14.99
C VAL A 23 -14.57 11.16 -13.80
N HIS A 24 -14.41 11.65 -12.57
CA HIS A 24 -14.85 10.91 -11.38
C HIS A 24 -16.36 10.71 -11.36
N ALA A 25 -17.15 11.74 -11.66
CA ALA A 25 -18.61 11.64 -11.71
C ALA A 25 -19.08 10.65 -12.81
N GLU A 26 -18.47 10.72 -13.99
CA GLU A 26 -18.75 9.79 -15.10
C GLU A 26 -18.37 8.35 -14.71
N TYR A 27 -17.22 8.15 -14.06
CA TYR A 27 -16.76 6.83 -13.60
C TYR A 27 -17.67 6.24 -12.53
N ILE A 28 -18.14 7.06 -11.59
CA ILE A 28 -19.10 6.65 -10.57
C ILE A 28 -20.45 6.27 -11.22
N GLY A 29 -20.95 7.08 -12.17
CA GLY A 29 -22.19 6.77 -12.89
C GLY A 29 -22.13 5.47 -13.69
N PHE A 30 -20.94 4.99 -14.04
CA PHE A 30 -20.75 3.69 -14.67
C PHE A 30 -21.19 2.51 -13.77
N HIS A 31 -21.22 2.68 -12.44
CA HIS A 31 -21.78 1.68 -11.52
C HIS A 31 -23.26 1.40 -11.75
N ASP A 32 -24.03 2.41 -12.17
CA ASP A 32 -25.47 2.27 -12.38
C ASP A 32 -25.78 1.50 -13.68
N HIS A 33 -24.81 1.44 -14.60
CA HIS A 33 -24.98 0.89 -15.94
C HIS A 33 -24.28 -0.45 -16.15
N VAL A 34 -23.25 -0.77 -15.35
CA VAL A 34 -22.55 -2.05 -15.42
C VAL A 34 -23.14 -3.02 -14.40
N VAL A 35 -23.74 -4.10 -14.91
CA VAL A 35 -24.22 -5.20 -14.07
C VAL A 35 -23.04 -5.74 -13.26
N GLN A 36 -23.09 -5.55 -11.93
CA GLN A 36 -22.12 -6.17 -11.03
C GLN A 36 -22.08 -7.68 -11.30
N ASN A 37 -20.89 -8.24 -11.47
CA ASN A 37 -20.66 -9.65 -11.84
C ASN A 37 -21.15 -10.07 -13.24
N LYS A 38 -21.30 -9.15 -14.20
CA LYS A 38 -21.59 -9.47 -15.62
C LYS A 38 -20.65 -10.51 -16.22
N TYR A 39 -19.38 -10.49 -15.79
CA TYR A 39 -18.33 -11.39 -16.25
C TYR A 39 -17.70 -12.11 -15.06
N SER A 40 -17.38 -13.39 -15.25
CA SER A 40 -16.51 -14.11 -14.31
C SER A 40 -15.11 -13.50 -14.29
N ARG A 41 -14.34 -13.76 -13.23
CA ARG A 41 -12.95 -13.28 -13.11
C ARG A 41 -12.12 -13.64 -14.35
N GLU A 42 -12.25 -14.87 -14.84
CA GLU A 42 -11.54 -15.38 -16.01
C GLU A 42 -11.97 -14.67 -17.29
N GLN A 43 -13.25 -14.38 -17.45
CA GLN A 43 -13.80 -13.66 -18.60
C GLN A 43 -13.30 -12.20 -18.65
N VAL A 44 -13.21 -11.53 -17.51
CA VAL A 44 -12.64 -10.17 -17.41
C VAL A 44 -11.17 -10.17 -17.83
N ILE A 45 -10.39 -11.15 -17.37
CA ILE A 45 -8.97 -11.29 -17.76
C ILE A 45 -8.84 -11.58 -19.25
N GLU A 46 -9.71 -12.40 -19.85
CA GLU A 46 -9.67 -12.67 -21.29
C GLU A 46 -9.99 -11.41 -22.10
N LYS A 47 -11.02 -10.65 -21.69
CA LYS A 47 -11.40 -9.37 -22.31
C LYS A 47 -10.32 -8.30 -22.21
N SER A 48 -9.42 -8.37 -21.23
CA SER A 48 -8.27 -7.45 -21.14
C SER A 48 -7.37 -7.45 -22.39
N LYS A 49 -7.40 -8.51 -23.21
CA LYS A 49 -6.69 -8.56 -24.48
C LYS A 49 -7.24 -7.56 -25.50
N GLU A 50 -8.54 -7.26 -25.45
CA GLU A 50 -9.20 -6.28 -26.31
C GLU A 50 -8.78 -4.85 -25.96
N LEU A 51 -8.45 -4.58 -24.69
CA LEU A 51 -8.01 -3.27 -24.21
C LEU A 51 -6.77 -2.75 -24.97
N LEU A 52 -5.88 -3.66 -25.38
CA LEU A 52 -4.66 -3.32 -26.12
C LEU A 52 -4.85 -3.27 -27.64
N ARG A 53 -6.04 -3.62 -28.16
CA ARG A 53 -6.32 -3.59 -29.59
C ARG A 53 -6.76 -2.19 -30.03
N LYS A 54 -6.17 -1.70 -31.12
CA LYS A 54 -6.52 -0.39 -31.69
C LYS A 54 -7.93 -0.33 -32.28
N ARG A 55 -8.51 -1.47 -32.67
CA ARG A 55 -9.83 -1.54 -33.29
C ARG A 55 -10.99 -1.56 -32.28
N THR A 56 -10.68 -1.77 -30.99
CA THR A 56 -11.71 -1.82 -29.95
C THR A 56 -12.21 -0.40 -29.67
N PRO A 57 -13.53 -0.15 -29.73
CA PRO A 57 -14.13 1.15 -29.46
C PRO A 57 -13.77 1.68 -28.06
N LEU A 58 -13.70 3.01 -27.91
CA LEU A 58 -13.33 3.63 -26.62
C LEU A 58 -14.34 3.29 -25.50
N GLU A 59 -15.63 3.23 -25.80
CA GLU A 59 -16.65 2.85 -24.83
C GLU A 59 -16.52 1.40 -24.35
N GLU A 60 -16.18 0.48 -25.26
CA GLU A 60 -15.88 -0.91 -24.87
C GLU A 60 -14.61 -0.99 -24.01
N LYS A 61 -13.60 -0.16 -24.31
CA LYS A 61 -12.40 -0.05 -23.45
C LYS A 61 -12.71 0.52 -22.07
N LYS A 62 -13.62 1.50 -21.95
CA LYS A 62 -14.08 2.02 -20.65
C LYS A 62 -14.77 0.91 -19.84
N GLU A 63 -15.64 0.14 -20.47
CA GLU A 63 -16.28 -1.02 -19.83
C GLU A 63 -15.25 -2.05 -19.36
N ILE A 64 -14.27 -2.39 -20.20
CA ILE A 64 -13.20 -3.34 -19.84
C ILE A 64 -12.36 -2.80 -18.68
N LEU A 65 -11.95 -1.52 -18.70
CA LEU A 65 -11.21 -0.89 -17.61
C LEU A 65 -11.99 -0.92 -16.30
N PHE A 66 -13.28 -0.62 -16.36
CA PHE A 66 -14.17 -0.66 -15.21
C PHE A 66 -14.32 -2.08 -14.65
N CYS A 67 -14.53 -3.10 -15.49
CA CYS A 67 -14.60 -4.48 -15.03
C CYS A 67 -13.27 -4.97 -14.43
N LEU A 68 -12.14 -4.58 -15.00
CA LEU A 68 -10.81 -4.91 -14.47
C LEU A 68 -10.57 -4.24 -13.11
N ALA A 69 -11.02 -2.99 -12.94
CA ALA A 69 -10.90 -2.27 -11.68
C ALA A 69 -11.62 -2.97 -10.52
N HIS A 70 -12.84 -3.44 -10.79
CA HIS A 70 -13.69 -4.11 -9.79
C HIS A 70 -13.43 -5.61 -9.67
N THR A 71 -12.38 -6.14 -10.31
CA THR A 71 -11.94 -7.52 -10.14
C THR A 71 -10.65 -7.52 -9.32
N PRO A 72 -10.70 -7.75 -8.00
CA PRO A 72 -9.54 -7.58 -7.11
C PRO A 72 -8.55 -8.75 -7.21
N VAL A 73 -7.91 -8.88 -8.37
CA VAL A 73 -6.85 -9.87 -8.63
C VAL A 73 -5.66 -9.21 -9.30
N LEU A 74 -4.44 -9.63 -8.94
CA LEU A 74 -3.19 -9.07 -9.49
C LEU A 74 -3.15 -9.08 -11.02
N ARG A 75 -3.76 -10.07 -11.67
CA ARG A 75 -3.82 -10.16 -13.15
C ARG A 75 -4.62 -9.02 -13.77
N ALA A 76 -5.71 -8.59 -13.13
CA ALA A 76 -6.56 -7.51 -13.62
C ALA A 76 -5.84 -6.16 -13.43
N HIS A 77 -5.26 -5.95 -12.25
CA HIS A 77 -4.44 -4.78 -11.96
C HIS A 77 -3.26 -4.63 -12.94
N TYR A 78 -2.54 -5.73 -13.21
CA TYR A 78 -1.45 -5.74 -14.18
C TYR A 78 -1.92 -5.43 -15.61
N ALA A 79 -3.14 -5.84 -15.98
CA ALA A 79 -3.67 -5.53 -17.30
C ALA A 79 -3.92 -4.03 -17.50
N ILE A 80 -4.45 -3.34 -16.49
CA ILE A 80 -4.61 -1.87 -16.50
C ILE A 80 -3.24 -1.20 -16.53
N GLN A 81 -2.31 -1.65 -15.69
CA GLN A 81 -0.93 -1.11 -15.69
C GLN A 81 -0.25 -1.30 -17.05
N LYS A 82 -0.50 -2.41 -17.74
CA LYS A 82 0.02 -2.67 -19.08
C LYS A 82 -0.58 -1.73 -20.11
N TYR A 83 -1.87 -1.43 -20.03
CA TYR A 83 -2.54 -0.46 -20.89
C TYR A 83 -1.99 0.97 -20.69
N LEU A 84 -1.77 1.38 -19.44
CA LEU A 84 -1.20 2.69 -19.08
C LEU A 84 0.21 2.95 -19.65
N LYS A 85 0.89 1.95 -20.22
CA LYS A 85 2.16 2.15 -20.92
C LYS A 85 1.99 2.90 -22.24
N ASN A 86 0.88 2.66 -22.91
CA ASN A 86 0.54 3.32 -24.17
C ASN A 86 -1.00 3.41 -24.29
N PRO A 87 -1.63 4.25 -23.46
CA PRO A 87 -3.08 4.37 -23.41
C PRO A 87 -3.59 5.15 -24.63
N ASP A 88 -4.88 4.99 -24.93
CA ASP A 88 -5.58 5.92 -25.81
C ASP A 88 -5.66 7.29 -25.11
N ARG A 89 -5.42 8.37 -25.85
CA ARG A 89 -5.24 9.72 -25.27
C ARG A 89 -6.49 10.17 -24.50
N GLU A 90 -7.65 9.78 -24.98
CA GLU A 90 -8.98 10.06 -24.45
C GLU A 90 -9.28 9.29 -23.16
N LEU A 91 -8.58 8.18 -22.90
CA LEU A 91 -8.83 7.29 -21.77
C LEU A 91 -7.75 7.34 -20.69
N VAL A 92 -6.78 8.26 -20.79
CA VAL A 92 -5.68 8.36 -19.82
C VAL A 92 -6.22 8.56 -18.40
N THR A 93 -7.06 9.56 -18.20
CA THR A 93 -7.66 9.87 -16.90
C THR A 93 -8.55 8.73 -16.40
N TRP A 94 -9.31 8.09 -17.30
CA TRP A 94 -10.15 6.92 -16.99
C TRP A 94 -9.33 5.72 -16.51
N ALA A 95 -8.23 5.44 -17.21
CA ALA A 95 -7.34 4.34 -16.88
C ALA A 95 -6.58 4.60 -15.56
N VAL A 96 -6.30 5.86 -15.23
CA VAL A 96 -5.72 6.24 -13.93
C VAL A 96 -6.72 5.98 -12.80
N VAL A 97 -7.98 6.40 -12.93
CA VAL A 97 -9.04 6.10 -11.93
C VAL A 97 -9.21 4.59 -11.77
N ALA A 98 -9.37 3.85 -12.87
CA ALA A 98 -9.50 2.40 -12.87
C ALA A 98 -8.28 1.71 -12.22
N TRP A 99 -7.07 2.23 -12.43
CA TRP A 99 -5.87 1.69 -11.82
C TRP A 99 -5.85 1.89 -10.31
N HIS A 100 -6.20 3.09 -9.82
CA HIS A 100 -6.28 3.37 -8.39
C HIS A 100 -7.32 2.47 -7.70
N GLU A 101 -8.51 2.36 -8.29
CA GLU A 101 -9.58 1.49 -7.80
C GLU A 101 -9.12 0.02 -7.75
N SER A 102 -8.51 -0.47 -8.84
CA SER A 102 -7.95 -1.83 -8.91
C SER A 102 -6.86 -2.06 -7.87
N HIS A 103 -6.00 -1.07 -7.66
CA HIS A 103 -4.89 -1.14 -6.70
C HIS A 103 -5.44 -1.30 -5.28
N THR A 104 -6.39 -0.45 -4.90
CA THR A 104 -7.09 -0.52 -3.61
C THR A 104 -7.80 -1.86 -3.44
N GLY A 105 -8.54 -2.32 -4.45
CA GLY A 105 -9.24 -3.61 -4.41
C GLY A 105 -8.31 -4.80 -4.22
N VAL A 106 -7.18 -4.85 -4.93
CA VAL A 106 -6.19 -5.93 -4.78
C VAL A 106 -5.51 -5.89 -3.41
N LEU A 107 -5.18 -4.71 -2.91
CA LEU A 107 -4.64 -4.56 -1.55
C LEU A 107 -5.66 -5.05 -0.53
N ASN A 108 -6.93 -4.63 -0.63
CA ASN A 108 -8.00 -5.04 0.26
C ASN A 108 -8.24 -6.55 0.24
N GLU A 109 -8.26 -7.18 -0.93
CA GLU A 109 -8.41 -8.64 -1.05
C GLU A 109 -7.18 -9.39 -0.51
N GLY A 110 -5.98 -8.87 -0.76
CA GLY A 110 -4.73 -9.38 -0.18
C GLY A 110 -4.77 -9.31 1.34
N MET A 111 -5.18 -8.18 1.90
CA MET A 111 -5.39 -7.99 3.34
C MET A 111 -6.45 -8.97 3.86
N ARG A 112 -7.65 -9.04 3.27
CA ARG A 112 -8.71 -9.99 3.66
C ARG A 112 -8.24 -11.44 3.66
N THR A 113 -7.38 -11.82 2.72
CA THR A 113 -6.78 -13.16 2.64
C THR A 113 -5.72 -13.38 3.73
N LEU A 114 -4.92 -12.36 4.05
CA LEU A 114 -3.84 -12.43 5.05
C LEU A 114 -4.34 -12.30 6.50
N PHE A 115 -5.46 -11.61 6.70
CA PHE A 115 -6.07 -11.33 8.01
C PHE A 115 -7.32 -12.18 8.27
N GLY A 116 -7.72 -13.05 7.33
CA GLY A 116 -8.81 -14.00 7.49
C GLY A 116 -10.17 -13.30 7.52
N GLY A 117 -10.85 -13.23 6.37
CA GLY A 117 -12.14 -12.55 6.24
C GLY A 117 -13.17 -12.97 7.29
N ASN A 118 -13.35 -12.12 8.30
CA ASN A 118 -14.50 -12.07 9.20
C ASN A 118 -14.45 -10.85 10.14
N THR A 119 -14.09 -9.67 9.62
CA THR A 119 -14.42 -8.42 10.28
C THR A 119 -15.35 -7.64 9.35
N ALA A 120 -16.61 -7.57 9.77
CA ALA A 120 -17.69 -6.86 9.10
C ALA A 120 -17.56 -5.34 9.30
N GLU A 121 -16.36 -4.81 9.09
CA GLU A 121 -16.11 -3.37 9.07
C GLU A 121 -15.42 -3.06 7.75
N GLU A 122 -16.16 -2.35 6.90
CA GLU A 122 -15.63 -1.69 5.72
C GLU A 122 -14.39 -0.89 6.12
N VAL A 123 -13.20 -1.41 5.83
CA VAL A 123 -11.96 -0.66 5.94
C VAL A 123 -11.98 0.38 4.82
N VAL A 124 -12.58 1.54 5.10
CA VAL A 124 -12.52 2.72 4.25
C VAL A 124 -11.07 3.22 4.25
N VAL A 125 -10.32 2.89 3.18
CA VAL A 125 -9.00 3.46 2.92
C VAL A 125 -9.18 4.63 1.95
N MET A 126 -9.22 5.85 2.46
CA MET A 126 -8.96 7.05 1.67
C MET A 126 -7.85 7.87 2.33
N GLY A 127 -6.73 7.98 1.63
CA GLY A 127 -5.56 8.79 1.99
C GLY A 127 -4.46 7.96 2.64
N GLY A 128 -3.36 7.72 1.90
CA GLY A 128 -2.12 7.29 2.55
C GLY A 128 -1.73 8.30 3.64
N LEU A 129 -0.82 7.91 4.54
CA LEU A 129 -0.43 8.75 5.68
C LEU A 129 0.12 10.14 5.27
N GLY A 130 0.34 10.39 3.98
CA GLY A 130 0.81 11.65 3.43
C GLY A 130 2.32 11.71 3.41
N GLY A 131 2.86 12.90 3.18
CA GLY A 131 4.29 13.12 3.09
C GLY A 131 4.63 14.59 3.32
N ASP A 132 5.92 14.87 3.44
CA ASP A 132 6.47 16.23 3.50
C ASP A 132 7.56 16.38 2.44
N GLY A 133 7.27 17.17 1.41
CA GLY A 133 8.13 17.32 0.24
C GLY A 133 8.46 15.99 -0.44
N LYS A 134 9.73 15.57 -0.37
CA LYS A 134 10.21 14.29 -0.91
C LYS A 134 10.13 13.12 0.08
N ARG A 135 9.50 13.28 1.24
CA ARG A 135 9.40 12.27 2.29
C ARG A 135 8.00 11.67 2.36
N LEU A 136 7.91 10.37 2.52
CA LEU A 136 6.67 9.63 2.75
C LEU A 136 6.54 9.27 4.23
N ARG A 137 5.32 9.38 4.74
CA ARG A 137 5.00 8.98 6.10
C ARG A 137 4.75 7.48 6.15
N TYR A 138 5.45 6.81 7.06
CA TYR A 138 5.25 5.41 7.40
C TYR A 138 4.71 5.31 8.83
N CYS A 139 4.13 4.17 9.15
CA CYS A 139 3.85 3.74 10.51
C CYS A 139 4.38 2.33 10.66
N PHE A 140 5.25 2.11 11.63
CA PHE A 140 5.79 0.78 11.90
C PHE A 140 5.74 0.45 13.38
N VAL A 141 5.66 -0.85 13.67
CA VAL A 141 5.69 -1.41 15.01
C VAL A 141 6.89 -2.33 15.19
N VAL A 142 7.61 -2.13 16.29
CA VAL A 142 8.64 -3.03 16.80
C VAL A 142 8.20 -3.57 18.15
N SER A 143 8.51 -4.83 18.43
CA SER A 143 8.06 -5.50 19.65
C SER A 143 9.22 -6.03 20.47
N SER A 144 8.98 -6.19 21.77
CA SER A 144 9.97 -6.75 22.67
C SER A 144 10.20 -8.23 22.40
N LEU A 145 11.44 -8.67 22.58
CA LEU A 145 11.86 -10.04 22.30
C LEU A 145 11.12 -11.07 23.17
N LYS A 146 10.81 -10.71 24.41
CA LYS A 146 10.21 -11.62 25.40
C LYS A 146 8.73 -11.32 25.70
N GLY A 147 8.11 -10.41 24.95
CA GLY A 147 6.74 -9.96 25.22
C GLY A 147 6.59 -9.16 26.52
N HIS A 148 7.70 -8.82 27.18
CA HIS A 148 7.71 -7.97 28.37
C HIS A 148 7.63 -6.49 28.00
N PRO A 149 7.12 -5.64 28.91
CA PRO A 149 7.22 -4.20 28.76
C PRO A 149 8.64 -3.70 28.65
N PHE A 150 8.80 -2.59 27.92
CA PHE A 150 10.07 -1.91 27.86
C PHE A 150 10.37 -1.26 29.21
N SER A 151 11.61 -1.44 29.68
CA SER A 151 12.14 -0.64 30.79
C SER A 151 12.40 0.79 30.34
N ILE A 152 12.53 1.71 31.31
CA ILE A 152 12.85 3.13 31.04
C ILE A 152 14.12 3.24 30.18
N ASP A 153 15.17 2.50 30.52
CA ASP A 153 16.43 2.50 29.77
C ASP A 153 16.27 2.01 28.31
N GLN A 154 15.37 1.04 28.09
CA GLN A 154 15.06 0.53 26.75
C GLN A 154 14.27 1.54 25.93
N GLU A 155 13.29 2.22 26.53
CA GLU A 155 12.57 3.32 25.87
C GLU A 155 13.52 4.47 25.51
N GLU A 156 14.42 4.84 26.41
CA GLU A 156 15.44 5.87 26.16
C GLU A 156 16.38 5.46 25.04
N THR A 157 16.78 4.19 24.98
CA THR A 157 17.61 3.65 23.90
C THR A 157 16.90 3.73 22.55
N ILE A 158 15.61 3.37 22.48
CA ILE A 158 14.80 3.50 21.25
C ILE A 158 14.67 4.97 20.85
N ARG A 159 14.37 5.86 21.80
CA ARG A 159 14.26 7.31 21.53
C ARG A 159 15.59 7.88 21.06
N ALA A 160 16.71 7.43 21.62
CA ALA A 160 18.05 7.85 21.19
C ALA A 160 18.35 7.39 19.76
N ALA A 161 18.00 6.15 19.40
CA ALA A 161 18.14 5.63 18.04
C ALA A 161 17.34 6.42 17.00
N LEU A 162 16.18 6.97 17.41
CA LEU A 162 15.30 7.79 16.56
C LEU A 162 15.69 9.27 16.50
N LYS A 163 16.54 9.74 17.43
CA LYS A 163 17.00 11.14 17.52
C LYS A 163 18.10 11.49 16.53
N GLU A 164 18.70 10.50 15.87
CA GLU A 164 19.53 10.75 14.69
C GLU A 164 18.64 11.15 13.51
N ASP A 165 18.08 12.37 13.59
CA ASP A 165 17.48 13.03 12.45
C ASP A 165 18.56 13.13 11.38
N SER A 166 18.35 12.40 10.28
CA SER A 166 19.20 12.46 9.10
C SER A 166 18.48 13.26 8.02
N ASP A 167 19.22 13.67 6.99
CA ASP A 167 18.59 14.26 5.80
C ASP A 167 17.54 13.32 5.17
N HIS A 168 17.61 12.03 5.47
CA HIS A 168 16.77 10.98 4.91
C HIS A 168 15.57 10.59 5.76
N VAL A 169 15.61 10.77 7.08
CA VAL A 169 14.53 10.33 7.98
C VAL A 169 14.30 11.37 9.08
N LYS A 170 13.02 11.70 9.29
CA LYS A 170 12.55 12.53 10.40
C LYS A 170 11.48 11.77 11.18
N THR A 171 11.67 11.58 12.47
CA THR A 171 10.65 10.92 13.31
C THR A 171 9.63 11.94 13.80
N GLU A 172 8.33 11.71 13.55
CA GLU A 172 7.28 12.64 14.00
C GLU A 172 6.64 12.21 15.31
N LYS A 173 6.43 10.91 15.49
CA LYS A 173 5.77 10.37 16.67
C LYS A 173 6.36 9.03 17.06
N ILE A 174 6.44 8.80 18.37
CA ILE A 174 6.67 7.50 18.96
C ILE A 174 5.71 7.31 20.13
N GLU A 175 5.05 6.15 20.16
CA GLU A 175 4.15 5.73 21.23
C GLU A 175 4.57 4.36 21.73
N PHE A 176 4.62 4.21 23.05
CA PHE A 176 4.93 2.95 23.71
C PHE A 176 3.62 2.30 24.17
N GLY A 177 3.44 1.05 23.75
CA GLY A 177 2.39 0.16 24.23
C GLY A 177 2.90 -0.75 25.34
N GLU A 178 2.16 -1.83 25.62
CA GLU A 178 2.52 -2.75 26.71
C GLU A 178 3.83 -3.48 26.48
N ASN A 179 4.12 -3.94 25.27
CA ASN A 179 5.35 -4.67 24.91
C ASN A 179 5.84 -4.34 23.48
N TYR A 180 5.41 -3.20 22.95
CA TYR A 180 5.71 -2.74 21.60
C TYR A 180 5.85 -1.23 21.55
N ALA A 181 6.49 -0.73 20.50
CA ALA A 181 6.58 0.68 20.19
C ALA A 181 6.09 0.92 18.77
N VAL A 182 5.21 1.90 18.60
CA VAL A 182 4.70 2.38 17.32
C VAL A 182 5.43 3.66 16.98
N VAL A 183 5.97 3.73 15.77
CA VAL A 183 6.77 4.86 15.32
C VAL A 183 6.23 5.36 13.98
N THR A 184 6.08 6.67 13.87
CA THR A 184 5.65 7.37 12.66
C THR A 184 6.78 8.22 12.11
N PRO A 185 7.61 7.69 11.20
CA PRO A 185 8.65 8.48 10.53
C PRO A 185 8.19 9.05 9.18
N LEU A 186 8.83 10.14 8.78
CA LEU A 186 8.90 10.66 7.42
C LEU A 186 10.23 10.24 6.79
N VAL A 187 10.18 9.38 5.78
CA VAL A 187 11.36 8.81 5.11
C VAL A 187 11.43 9.33 3.68
N LEU A 188 12.58 9.81 3.23
CA LEU A 188 12.79 10.22 1.83
C LEU A 188 12.41 9.08 0.88
N ILE A 189 11.70 9.40 -0.21
CA ILE A 189 11.26 8.44 -1.23
C ILE A 189 12.42 7.63 -1.83
N GLU A 190 13.61 8.24 -1.88
CA GLU A 190 14.85 7.63 -2.38
C GLU A 190 15.48 6.67 -1.36
N GLY A 191 15.09 6.75 -0.09
CA GLY A 191 15.57 5.90 1.01
C GLY A 191 14.72 4.65 1.23
N ALA A 192 15.36 3.55 1.61
CA ALA A 192 14.67 2.32 1.98
C ALA A 192 14.22 2.39 3.45
N VAL A 193 12.91 2.49 3.69
CA VAL A 193 12.35 2.46 5.06
C VAL A 193 12.77 1.20 5.85
N GLY A 194 12.93 0.07 5.17
CA GLY A 194 13.42 -1.16 5.79
C GLY A 194 14.83 -1.04 6.34
N GLU A 195 15.75 -0.41 5.60
CA GLU A 195 17.14 -0.19 6.06
C GLU A 195 17.18 0.69 7.31
N PHE A 196 16.31 1.69 7.38
CA PHE A 196 16.15 2.53 8.57
C PHE A 196 15.66 1.71 9.78
N ILE A 197 14.59 0.94 9.62
CA ILE A 197 14.03 0.12 10.70
C ILE A 197 15.03 -0.94 11.16
N GLU A 198 15.72 -1.60 10.24
CA GLU A 198 16.75 -2.60 10.54
C GLU A 198 17.95 -1.98 11.26
N SER A 199 18.39 -0.79 10.84
CA SER A 199 19.47 -0.05 11.52
C SER A 199 19.07 0.33 12.95
N LEU A 200 17.83 0.75 13.16
CA LEU A 200 17.27 1.04 14.48
C LEU A 200 17.25 -0.21 15.38
N ILE A 201 16.72 -1.34 14.87
CA ILE A 201 16.69 -2.60 15.62
C ILE A 201 18.12 -3.04 15.97
N ASN A 202 19.04 -2.98 15.01
CA ASN A 202 20.44 -3.34 15.22
C ASN A 202 21.12 -2.45 16.26
N TYR A 203 20.88 -1.14 16.21
CA TYR A 203 21.40 -0.20 17.19
C TYR A 203 20.90 -0.53 18.61
N CYS A 204 19.59 -0.75 18.76
CA CYS A 204 18.99 -1.08 20.05
C CYS A 204 19.49 -2.42 20.61
N ASN A 205 19.66 -3.42 19.75
CA ASN A 205 20.07 -4.77 20.15
C ASN A 205 21.58 -4.94 20.37
N LYS A 206 22.42 -3.93 20.10
CA LYS A 206 23.90 -4.01 20.24
C LYS A 206 24.38 -4.40 21.65
N PRO A 207 23.91 -3.77 22.75
CA PRO A 207 24.43 -4.08 24.08
C PRO A 207 23.87 -5.41 24.59
N VAL A 208 22.54 -5.54 24.54
CA VAL A 208 21.78 -6.74 24.91
C VAL A 208 20.51 -6.75 24.04
N PRO A 209 20.22 -7.82 23.29
CA PRO A 209 19.02 -7.88 22.46
C PRO A 209 17.73 -7.79 23.28
N PHE A 210 16.87 -6.83 22.92
CA PHE A 210 15.57 -6.65 23.55
C PHE A 210 14.43 -6.37 22.56
N LEU A 211 14.72 -6.03 21.30
CA LEU A 211 13.76 -5.93 20.22
C LEU A 211 13.77 -7.19 19.34
N ARG A 212 12.62 -7.57 18.80
CA ARG A 212 12.52 -8.57 17.72
C ARG A 212 13.06 -7.98 16.41
N PHE A 213 13.67 -8.84 15.59
CA PHE A 213 14.10 -8.48 14.23
C PHE A 213 12.95 -8.33 13.24
N HIS A 214 11.82 -8.97 13.53
CA HIS A 214 10.60 -8.80 12.73
C HIS A 214 9.92 -7.50 13.15
N TYR A 215 9.40 -6.79 12.15
CA TYR A 215 8.64 -5.56 12.30
C TYR A 215 7.46 -5.57 11.32
N PHE A 216 6.43 -4.79 11.62
CA PHE A 216 5.33 -4.54 10.70
C PHE A 216 5.33 -3.06 10.33
N VAL A 217 5.25 -2.75 9.04
CA VAL A 217 5.34 -1.39 8.50
C VAL A 217 4.29 -1.18 7.41
N VAL A 218 3.62 -0.03 7.47
CA VAL A 218 2.62 0.42 6.49
C VAL A 218 2.86 1.89 6.16
N ASN A 219 2.36 2.35 5.01
CA ASN A 219 2.33 3.77 4.62
C ASN A 219 0.91 4.27 4.30
N THR A 220 -0.10 3.46 4.61
CA THR A 220 -1.50 3.67 4.22
C THR A 220 -2.36 4.25 5.34
N HIS A 221 -2.10 3.91 6.60
CA HIS A 221 -2.89 4.35 7.75
C HIS A 221 -2.02 4.29 9.03
N LEU A 222 -2.52 4.87 10.12
CA LEU A 222 -1.93 4.65 11.44
C LEU A 222 -2.40 3.29 11.96
N LEU A 223 -1.47 2.50 12.49
CA LEU A 223 -1.76 1.17 13.00
C LEU A 223 -2.79 1.24 14.14
N SER A 224 -3.88 0.49 14.00
CA SER A 224 -4.87 0.31 15.07
C SER A 224 -4.34 -0.62 16.16
N LYS A 225 -4.98 -0.61 17.33
CA LYS A 225 -4.61 -1.54 18.42
C LYS A 225 -4.83 -2.98 18.01
N GLU A 226 -5.87 -3.23 17.23
CA GLU A 226 -6.27 -4.52 16.71
C GLU A 226 -5.19 -5.08 15.77
N GLU A 227 -4.70 -4.27 14.82
CA GLU A 227 -3.62 -4.66 13.89
C GLU A 227 -2.32 -4.99 14.62
N ILE A 228 -1.99 -4.20 15.65
CA ILE A 228 -0.82 -4.43 16.48
C ILE A 228 -0.97 -5.74 17.26
N ASN A 229 -2.13 -5.97 17.88
CA ASN A 229 -2.38 -7.19 18.64
C ASN A 229 -2.33 -8.43 17.75
N GLU A 230 -2.92 -8.40 16.55
CA GLU A 230 -2.84 -9.48 15.59
C GLU A 230 -1.40 -9.75 15.13
N TYR A 231 -0.63 -8.68 14.88
CA TYR A 231 0.79 -8.80 14.58
C TYR A 231 1.54 -9.52 15.70
N LEU A 232 1.32 -9.12 16.96
CA LEU A 232 2.00 -9.68 18.12
C LEU A 232 1.62 -11.15 18.39
N GLN A 233 0.33 -11.50 18.27
CA GLN A 233 -0.15 -12.87 18.47
C GLN A 233 0.46 -13.88 17.49
N LYS A 234 0.78 -13.46 16.26
CA LYS A 234 1.44 -14.32 15.26
C LYS A 234 2.85 -14.76 15.70
N PHE A 235 3.49 -14.07 16.64
CA PHE A 235 4.79 -14.44 17.20
C PHE A 235 4.68 -15.23 18.51
N GLU A 236 3.68 -14.94 19.36
CA GLU A 236 3.41 -15.73 20.56
C GLU A 236 2.96 -17.16 20.21
N ALA A 237 2.14 -17.32 19.17
CA ALA A 237 1.67 -18.63 18.70
C ALA A 237 2.75 -19.49 18.04
N ARG A 238 3.93 -18.92 17.72
CA ARG A 238 5.01 -19.61 17.01
C ARG A 238 6.21 -19.98 17.87
N GLY A 239 6.19 -19.68 19.18
CA GLY A 239 7.21 -20.18 20.12
C GLY A 239 8.65 -19.85 19.73
N PHE A 240 8.93 -18.59 19.39
CA PHE A 240 10.29 -18.05 19.23
C PHE A 240 10.63 -17.08 20.36
#